data_AF-A0A662QST5-F1
#
_entry.id   AF-A0A662QST5-F1
#
_cell.length_a   1.000
_cell.length_b   1.000
_cell.length_c   1.000
_cell.angle_alpha   90.00
_cell.angle_beta   90.00
_cell.angle_gamma   90.00
#
_symmetry.space_group_name_H-M   'P 1'
#
loop_
_entity.id
_entity.type
_entity.pdbx_description
1 polymer ?
#
loop_
_entity_poly.entity_id
_entity_poly.type
_entity_poly.pdbx_seq_one_letter_code
_entity_poly.pdbx_strand_id
1 'polypeptide(L)'
;MKKRTIIIIDEFPYLVEQDASIPSEFQKIWDMHLSKSENIILILIGSSVSMMEKLLARKSPLFGRRTAQLEIKPINIFHIKDFLPLYSMEECIKAYACTDGIPPVPEPVQ
;
A
#
# COMPACT_ATOMS: atom_id res chain seq x y z
N MET A 1 25.02 -5.52 14.83
CA MET A 1 23.63 -5.68 14.34
C MET A 1 23.65 -5.61 12.82
N LYS A 2 23.08 -6.60 12.13
CA LYS A 2 22.95 -6.57 10.66
C LYS A 2 21.93 -5.47 10.31
N LYS A 3 22.29 -4.54 9.42
CA LYS A 3 21.38 -3.47 8.99
C LYS A 3 20.25 -4.08 8.16
N ARG A 4 19.01 -3.73 8.49
CA ARG A 4 17.82 -4.13 7.73
C ARG A 4 17.64 -3.17 6.56
N THR A 5 17.49 -3.70 5.36
CA THR A 5 17.20 -2.93 4.14
C THR A 5 15.71 -2.97 3.87
N ILE A 6 15.08 -1.81 3.71
CA ILE A 6 13.68 -1.69 3.34
C ILE A 6 13.62 -1.16 1.91
N ILE A 7 12.90 -1.88 1.05
CA ILE A 7 12.66 -1.51 -0.35
C ILE A 7 11.17 -1.23 -0.48
N ILE A 8 10.83 -0.03 -0.93
CA ILE A 8 9.43 0.40 -1.14
C ILE A 8 9.29 0.72 -2.62
N ILE A 9 8.30 0.12 -3.25
CA ILE A 9 7.90 0.45 -4.62
C ILE A 9 6.48 0.97 -4.54
N ASP A 10 6.35 2.27 -4.78
CA ASP A 10 5.05 2.92 -4.88
C ASP A 10 4.48 2.77 -6.30
N GLU A 11 3.17 2.69 -6.38
CA GLU A 11 2.42 2.42 -7.61
C GLU A 11 2.96 1.24 -8.44
N PHE A 12 3.25 0.12 -7.77
CA PHE A 12 3.64 -1.11 -8.47
C PHE A 12 2.63 -1.59 -9.53
N PRO A 13 1.29 -1.45 -9.33
CA PRO A 13 0.31 -1.70 -10.39
C PRO A 13 0.60 -0.95 -11.68
N TYR A 14 1.04 0.31 -11.60
CA TYR A 14 1.34 1.11 -12.78
C TYR A 14 2.49 0.50 -13.60
N LEU A 15 3.54 -0.01 -12.94
CA LEU A 15 4.64 -0.69 -13.63
C LEU A 15 4.18 -1.95 -14.36
N VAL A 16 3.28 -2.71 -13.74
CA VAL A 16 2.71 -3.93 -14.34
C VAL A 16 1.77 -3.60 -15.50
N GLU A 17 1.08 -2.47 -15.44
CA GLU A 17 0.23 -1.99 -16.54
C GLU A 17 1.05 -1.65 -17.78
N GLN A 18 2.22 -1.04 -17.57
CA GLN A 18 3.14 -0.70 -18.66
C GLN A 18 3.83 -1.94 -19.25
N ASP A 19 4.14 -2.95 -18.41
CA ASP A 19 4.77 -4.19 -18.86
C ASP A 19 4.27 -5.40 -18.05
N ALA A 20 3.49 -6.25 -18.72
CA ALA A 20 2.91 -7.46 -18.14
C ALA A 20 3.95 -8.55 -17.79
N SER A 21 5.22 -8.42 -18.22
CA SER A 21 6.31 -9.31 -17.85
C SER A 21 6.88 -9.01 -16.45
N ILE A 22 6.68 -7.79 -15.95
CA ILE A 22 7.21 -7.31 -14.65
C ILE A 22 6.93 -8.26 -13.49
N PRO A 23 5.71 -8.81 -13.30
CA PRO A 23 5.46 -9.75 -12.21
C PRO A 23 6.35 -10.99 -12.24
N SER A 24 6.63 -11.51 -13.44
CA SER A 24 7.46 -12.71 -13.63
C SER A 24 8.94 -12.41 -13.37
N GLU A 25 9.45 -11.29 -13.89
CA GLU A 25 10.83 -10.84 -13.62
C GLU A 25 11.03 -10.55 -12.13
N PHE A 26 10.04 -9.90 -11.50
CA PHE A 26 10.07 -9.60 -10.08
C PHE A 26 10.09 -10.87 -9.22
N GLN A 27 9.32 -11.89 -9.61
CA GLN A 27 9.36 -13.20 -8.94
C GLN A 27 10.76 -13.83 -9.03
N LYS A 28 11.41 -13.79 -10.20
CA LYS A 28 12.79 -14.31 -10.36
C LYS A 28 13.75 -13.58 -9.43
N ILE A 29 13.67 -12.24 -9.35
CA ILE A 29 14.51 -11.44 -8.46
C ILE A 29 14.27 -11.82 -7.00
N TRP A 30 13.01 -11.99 -6.60
CA TRP A 30 12.65 -12.41 -5.26
C TRP A 30 13.22 -13.79 -4.91
N ASP A 31 13.00 -14.78 -5.77
CA ASP A 31 13.42 -16.18 -5.55
C ASP A 31 14.95 -16.33 -5.58
N MET A 32 15.66 -15.56 -6.44
CA MET A 32 17.11 -15.66 -6.57
C MET A 32 17.87 -14.88 -5.50
N HIS A 33 17.41 -13.67 -5.14
CA HIS A 33 18.19 -12.72 -4.35
C HIS A 33 17.54 -12.31 -3.02
N LEU A 34 16.25 -11.97 -3.01
CA LEU A 34 15.64 -11.30 -1.85
C LEU A 34 15.18 -12.28 -0.78
N SER A 35 14.56 -13.38 -1.17
CA SER A 35 14.03 -14.42 -0.25
C SER A 35 15.11 -15.09 0.61
N LYS A 36 16.35 -15.12 0.15
CA LYS A 36 17.50 -15.70 0.88
C LYS A 36 18.09 -14.73 1.91
N SER A 37 17.66 -13.47 1.91
CA SER A 37 18.16 -12.46 2.82
C SER A 37 17.18 -12.21 3.95
N GLU A 38 17.56 -12.62 5.16
CA GLU A 38 16.79 -12.39 6.39
C GLU A 38 16.67 -10.90 6.80
N ASN A 39 17.33 -10.00 6.06
CA ASN A 39 17.43 -8.58 6.41
C ASN A 39 16.75 -7.65 5.40
N ILE A 40 15.97 -8.20 4.46
CA ILE A 40 15.25 -7.40 3.47
C ILE A 40 13.76 -7.40 3.79
N ILE A 41 13.16 -6.21 3.82
CA ILE A 41 11.71 -6.02 3.78
C ILE A 41 11.37 -5.37 2.45
N LEU A 42 10.44 -5.98 1.73
CA LEU A 42 9.87 -5.42 0.52
C LEU A 42 8.43 -4.99 0.78
N ILE A 43 8.10 -3.77 0.39
CA ILE A 43 6.74 -3.22 0.45
C ILE A 43 6.34 -2.78 -0.95
N LEU A 44 5.23 -3.33 -1.44
CA LEU A 44 4.61 -2.95 -2.70
C LEU A 44 3.33 -2.20 -2.39
N ILE A 45 3.22 -0.98 -2.91
CA ILE A 45 2.09 -0.08 -2.69
C ILE A 45 1.42 0.18 -4.04
N GLY A 46 0.12 0.47 -4.03
CA GLY A 46 -0.58 0.91 -5.22
C GLY A 46 -2.02 1.29 -4.92
N SER A 47 -2.50 2.31 -5.63
CA SER A 47 -3.88 2.81 -5.50
C SER A 47 -4.90 1.91 -6.21
N SER A 48 -4.47 1.15 -7.23
CA SER A 48 -5.35 0.26 -7.98
C SER A 48 -5.59 -1.07 -7.27
N VAL A 49 -6.61 -1.09 -6.40
CA VAL A 49 -7.01 -2.29 -5.63
C VAL A 49 -7.28 -3.48 -6.55
N SER A 50 -8.05 -3.29 -7.63
CA SER A 50 -8.38 -4.39 -8.56
C SER A 50 -7.15 -4.99 -9.26
N MET A 51 -6.14 -4.17 -9.54
CA MET A 51 -4.90 -4.63 -10.15
C MET A 51 -3.99 -5.30 -9.13
N MET A 52 -3.93 -4.76 -7.92
CA MET A 52 -3.29 -5.41 -6.78
C MET A 52 -3.93 -6.78 -6.51
N GLU A 53 -5.26 -6.90 -6.54
CA GLU A 53 -5.96 -8.18 -6.39
C GLU A 53 -5.59 -9.18 -7.49
N LYS A 54 -5.51 -8.75 -8.75
CA LYS A 54 -5.05 -9.60 -9.87
C LYS A 54 -3.61 -10.07 -9.66
N LEU A 55 -2.73 -9.17 -9.23
CA LEU A 55 -1.34 -9.46 -8.87
C LEU A 55 -1.22 -10.37 -7.63
N LEU A 56 -2.29 -10.52 -6.86
CA LEU A 56 -2.34 -11.35 -5.66
C LEU A 56 -3.23 -12.59 -5.83
N ALA A 57 -3.81 -12.80 -7.01
CA ALA A 57 -4.66 -13.95 -7.29
C ALA A 57 -3.86 -15.25 -7.24
N ARG A 58 -4.53 -16.38 -6.98
CA ARG A 58 -3.91 -17.72 -6.78
C ARG A 58 -2.95 -18.19 -7.89
N LYS A 59 -3.03 -17.59 -9.09
CA LYS A 59 -2.17 -17.91 -10.24
C LYS A 59 -1.07 -16.88 -10.49
N SER A 60 -0.96 -15.85 -9.66
CA SER A 60 0.00 -14.76 -9.85
C SER A 60 1.40 -15.15 -9.39
N PRO A 61 2.46 -14.67 -10.06
CA PRO A 61 3.86 -14.83 -9.64
C PRO A 61 4.15 -14.49 -8.17
N LEU A 62 3.45 -13.51 -7.62
CA LEU A 62 3.61 -13.04 -6.23
C LEU A 62 2.78 -13.85 -5.22
N PHE A 63 1.92 -14.75 -5.68
CA PHE A 63 1.10 -15.60 -4.83
C PHE A 63 1.99 -16.55 -4.01
N GLY A 64 1.74 -16.60 -2.69
CA GLY A 64 2.51 -17.43 -1.76
C GLY A 64 3.86 -16.85 -1.32
N ARG A 65 4.30 -15.70 -1.86
CA ARG A 65 5.56 -15.03 -1.50
C ARG A 65 5.38 -13.84 -0.56
N ARG A 66 4.14 -13.52 -0.18
CA ARG A 66 3.84 -12.43 0.76
C ARG A 66 3.78 -12.92 2.20
N THR A 67 4.26 -12.08 3.10
CA THR A 67 4.15 -12.29 4.56
C THR A 67 2.99 -11.49 5.16
N ALA A 68 2.61 -10.36 4.55
CA ALA A 68 1.52 -9.50 5.00
C ALA A 68 0.78 -8.87 3.81
N GLN A 69 -0.48 -8.52 4.02
CA GLN A 69 -1.28 -7.68 3.13
C GLN A 69 -2.04 -6.68 4.01
N LEU A 70 -1.96 -5.41 3.64
CA LEU A 70 -2.69 -4.34 4.32
C LEU A 70 -3.48 -3.55 3.28
N GLU A 71 -4.79 -3.54 3.45
CA GLU A 71 -5.69 -2.66 2.71
C GLU A 71 -5.95 -1.43 3.57
N ILE A 72 -5.55 -0.25 3.09
CA ILE A 72 -5.81 1.01 3.79
C ILE A 72 -7.25 1.42 3.50
N LYS A 73 -8.07 1.42 4.54
CA LYS A 73 -9.47 1.83 4.47
C LYS A 73 -9.62 3.31 4.84
N PRO A 74 -10.71 3.97 4.40
CA PRO A 74 -11.07 5.28 4.90
C PRO A 74 -11.10 5.31 6.43
N ILE A 75 -10.82 6.47 6.99
CA ILE A 75 -10.85 6.67 8.44
C ILE A 75 -12.25 6.33 8.94
N ASN A 76 -12.36 5.62 10.05
CA ASN A 76 -13.66 5.35 10.66
C ASN A 76 -14.20 6.62 11.34
N ILE A 77 -15.52 6.86 11.29
CA ILE A 77 -16.15 7.99 11.98
C ILE A 77 -15.78 8.07 13.47
N PHE A 78 -15.59 6.94 14.15
CA PHE A 78 -15.19 6.91 15.56
C PHE A 78 -13.74 7.40 15.80
N HIS A 79 -12.91 7.41 14.76
CA HIS A 79 -11.51 7.86 14.79
C HIS A 79 -11.30 9.22 14.12
N ILE A 80 -12.34 9.84 13.56
CA ILE A 80 -12.20 11.12 12.84
C ILE A 80 -11.71 12.24 13.78
N LYS A 81 -12.05 12.16 15.06
CA LYS A 81 -11.62 13.13 16.07
C LYS A 81 -10.11 13.00 16.37
N ASP A 82 -9.57 11.80 16.29
CA ASP A 82 -8.13 11.56 16.42
C ASP A 82 -7.36 12.12 15.21
N PHE A 83 -7.98 12.07 14.02
CA PHE A 83 -7.40 12.62 12.79
C PHE A 83 -7.52 14.16 12.70
N LEU A 84 -8.61 14.73 13.21
CA LEU A 84 -8.89 16.18 13.21
C LEU A 84 -8.99 16.72 14.65
N PRO A 85 -7.89 16.70 15.44
CA PRO A 85 -7.94 17.06 16.85
C PRO A 85 -8.39 18.50 17.08
N LEU A 86 -8.09 19.41 16.14
CA LEU A 86 -8.42 20.84 16.20
C LEU A 86 -9.88 21.16 15.86
N TYR A 87 -10.61 20.23 15.25
CA TYR A 87 -12.00 20.45 14.80
C TYR A 87 -12.96 20.15 15.95
N SER A 88 -14.03 20.92 16.09
CA SER A 88 -15.15 20.54 16.96
C SER A 88 -15.80 19.23 16.48
N MET A 89 -16.55 18.55 17.35
CA MET A 89 -17.24 17.30 16.96
C MET A 89 -18.22 17.52 15.80
N GLU A 90 -18.88 18.68 15.75
CA GLU A 90 -19.77 19.04 14.65
C GLU A 90 -19.02 19.19 13.32
N GLU A 91 -17.86 19.86 13.34
CA GLU A 91 -17.00 20.01 12.15
C GLU A 91 -16.41 18.66 11.70
N CYS A 92 -16.03 17.80 12.65
CA CYS A 92 -15.61 16.42 12.37
C CYS A 92 -16.70 15.62 11.62
N ILE A 93 -17.95 15.71 12.07
CA ILE A 93 -19.08 15.02 11.43
C ILE A 93 -19.32 15.58 10.02
N LYS A 94 -19.29 16.92 9.86
CA LYS A 94 -19.43 17.56 8.55
C LYS A 94 -18.33 17.13 7.59
N ALA A 95 -17.08 17.15 8.04
CA ALA A 95 -15.93 16.71 7.24
C ALA A 95 -16.10 15.25 6.81
N TYR A 96 -16.44 14.36 7.74
CA TYR A 96 -16.71 12.95 7.45
C TYR A 96 -17.83 12.77 6.42
N ALA A 97 -18.94 13.49 6.57
CA ALA A 97 -20.08 13.43 5.65
C ALA A 97 -19.72 13.90 4.24
N CYS A 98 -18.77 14.84 4.10
CA CYS A 98 -18.30 15.34 2.81
C CYS A 98 -17.25 14.43 2.15
N THR A 99 -16.38 13.80 2.94
CA THR A 99 -15.22 13.05 2.41
C THR A 99 -15.36 11.53 2.50
N ASP A 100 -16.41 11.03 3.15
CA ASP A 100 -16.59 9.61 3.48
C ASP A 100 -15.39 9.02 4.25
N GLY A 101 -14.75 9.86 5.07
CA GLY A 101 -13.54 9.49 5.83
C GLY A 101 -12.28 9.36 4.99
N ILE A 102 -12.32 9.69 3.68
CA ILE A 102 -11.14 9.72 2.82
C ILE A 102 -10.32 10.97 3.17
N PRO A 103 -9.06 10.82 3.60
CA PRO A 103 -8.18 11.96 3.82
C PRO A 103 -7.93 12.69 2.50
N PRO A 104 -7.98 14.04 2.47
CA PRO A 104 -7.51 14.77 1.31
C PRO A 104 -6.01 14.51 1.12
N VAL A 105 -5.53 14.57 -0.13
CA VAL A 105 -4.10 14.58 -0.40
C VAL A 105 -3.50 15.76 0.36
N PRO A 106 -2.52 15.55 1.25
CA PRO A 106 -1.89 16.65 1.95
C PRO A 106 -1.31 17.61 0.92
N GLU A 107 -1.62 18.90 1.04
CA GLU A 107 -0.96 19.91 0.21
C GLU A 107 0.56 19.78 0.41
N PRO A 108 1.36 19.83 -0.67
CA PRO A 108 2.80 19.84 -0.52
C PRO A 108 3.17 21.02 0.37
N VAL A 109 3.87 20.73 1.47
CA VAL A 109 4.41 21.76 2.35
C VAL A 109 5.39 22.60 1.51
N GLN A 110 5.01 23.86 1.24
CA GLN A 110 5.85 24.82 0.53
C GLN A 110 7.09 25.20 1.35
#